data_AF-A5G8L6-F1
#
_entry.id   AF-A5G8L6-F1
#
_cell.length_a   1.000
_cell.length_b   1.000
_cell.length_c   1.000
_cell.angle_alpha   90.00
_cell.angle_beta   90.00
_cell.angle_gamma   90.00
#
_symmetry.space_group_name_H-M   'P 1'
#
loop_
_entity.id
_entity.type
_entity.pdbx_description
1 polymer ?
#
loop_
_entity_poly.entity_id
_entity_poly.type
_entity_poly.pdbx_seq_one_letter_code
_entity_poly.pdbx_strand_id
1 'polypeptide(L)'
;MKFPLKKFVFVAAILASIVLCGGLFLPEELIIPVKGATRADWNSKSFWFSPWGKSGVHKGIDIFAKEGTPVIAACSGLVVSAESNKDGGNVISVLGPKWRVHYYAHLKTLKVGSGEFVQQGSEIGTVGATGNAVGKAPHLHYAIITQIPYVWEYKSEKYGFERMFFLNPHEKLIQKTGRKN
;
A
#
# COMPACT_ATOMS: atom_id res chain seq x y z
N MET A 1 1.48 -29.97 39.12
CA MET A 1 0.36 -29.19 38.56
C MET A 1 0.41 -29.31 37.03
N LYS A 2 -0.46 -30.11 36.39
CA LYS A 2 -0.47 -30.26 34.91
C LYS A 2 -1.23 -29.07 34.31
N PHE A 3 -0.51 -28.11 33.72
CA PHE A 3 -1.15 -27.03 32.94
C PHE A 3 -1.96 -27.66 31.80
N PRO A 4 -3.23 -27.27 31.58
CA PRO A 4 -4.08 -27.87 30.55
C PRO A 4 -3.70 -27.30 29.17
N LEU A 5 -2.54 -27.71 28.65
CA LEU A 5 -1.94 -27.23 27.40
C LEU A 5 -2.93 -27.26 26.22
N LYS A 6 -3.80 -28.28 26.15
CA LYS A 6 -4.85 -28.40 25.12
C LYS A 6 -5.87 -27.25 25.16
N LYS A 7 -6.28 -26.81 26.37
CA LYS A 7 -7.21 -25.68 26.54
C LYS A 7 -6.51 -24.36 26.15
N PHE A 8 -5.24 -24.20 26.52
CA PHE A 8 -4.46 -23.03 26.15
C PHE A 8 -4.28 -22.90 24.63
N VAL A 9 -3.88 -23.99 23.96
CA VAL A 9 -3.72 -24.02 22.49
C VAL A 9 -5.04 -23.73 21.79
N PHE A 10 -6.15 -24.28 22.27
CA PHE A 10 -7.48 -24.03 21.71
C PHE A 10 -7.89 -22.55 21.82
N VAL A 11 -7.71 -21.94 23.00
CA VAL A 11 -8.00 -20.51 23.22
C VAL A 11 -7.10 -19.62 22.35
N ALA A 12 -5.80 -19.92 22.29
CA ALA A 12 -4.86 -19.19 21.44
C ALA A 12 -5.24 -19.26 19.96
N ALA A 13 -5.67 -20.43 19.47
CA ALA A 13 -6.13 -20.61 18.09
C ALA A 13 -7.40 -19.80 17.79
N ILE A 14 -8.35 -19.74 18.74
CA ILE A 14 -9.57 -18.91 18.59
C ILE A 14 -9.20 -17.43 18.53
N LEU A 15 -8.35 -16.95 19.43
CA LEU A 15 -7.92 -15.55 19.45
C LEU A 15 -7.19 -15.17 18.15
N ALA A 16 -6.27 -16.02 17.70
CA ALA A 16 -5.58 -15.82 16.43
C ALA A 16 -6.57 -15.77 15.24
N SER A 17 -7.58 -16.65 15.24
CA SER A 17 -8.63 -16.65 14.23
C SER A 17 -9.48 -15.38 14.28
N ILE A 18 -9.84 -14.89 15.47
CA ILE A 18 -10.59 -13.63 15.63
C ILE A 18 -9.78 -12.45 15.10
N VAL A 19 -8.48 -12.37 15.43
CA VAL A 19 -7.61 -11.30 14.92
C VAL A 19 -7.53 -11.38 13.39
N LEU A 20 -7.23 -12.57 12.85
CA LEU A 20 -7.06 -12.78 11.42
C LEU A 20 -8.36 -12.46 10.64
N CYS A 21 -9.50 -12.98 11.10
CA CYS A 21 -10.80 -12.67 10.51
C CYS A 21 -11.15 -11.19 10.69
N GLY A 22 -10.95 -10.63 11.89
CA GLY A 22 -11.22 -9.23 12.18
C GLY A 22 -10.52 -8.30 11.20
N GLY A 23 -9.22 -8.49 10.99
CA GLY A 23 -8.46 -7.70 10.02
C GLY A 23 -8.95 -7.85 8.57
N LEU A 24 -9.45 -9.02 8.16
CA LEU A 24 -10.04 -9.24 6.82
C LEU A 24 -11.34 -8.47 6.60
N PHE A 25 -12.14 -8.30 7.65
CA PHE A 25 -13.45 -7.64 7.59
C PHE A 25 -13.42 -6.16 7.95
N LEU A 26 -12.27 -5.60 8.37
CA LEU A 26 -12.14 -4.16 8.57
C LEU A 26 -12.48 -3.41 7.27
N PRO A 27 -13.38 -2.41 7.32
CA PRO A 27 -13.69 -1.60 6.15
C PRO A 27 -12.44 -0.83 5.73
N GLU A 28 -12.24 -0.75 4.43
CA GLU A 28 -11.14 0.00 3.84
C GLU A 28 -11.74 1.22 3.14
N GLU A 29 -11.49 2.38 3.72
CA GLU A 29 -11.71 3.66 3.05
C GLU A 29 -10.36 4.30 2.82
N LEU A 30 -10.04 4.65 1.58
CA LEU A 30 -8.75 5.24 1.22
C LEU A 30 -8.90 6.73 0.90
N ILE A 31 -7.84 7.48 1.17
CA ILE A 31 -7.64 8.84 0.67
C ILE A 31 -6.40 8.89 -0.22
N ILE A 32 -6.34 9.89 -1.10
CA ILE A 32 -5.18 10.11 -1.97
C ILE A 32 -3.95 10.40 -1.09
N PRO A 33 -2.86 9.61 -1.20
CA PRO A 33 -1.73 9.68 -0.26
C PRO A 33 -0.73 10.82 -0.51
N VAL A 34 -1.13 11.85 -1.26
CA VAL A 34 -0.35 13.07 -1.46
C VAL A 34 -1.25 14.26 -1.14
N LYS A 35 -0.80 15.10 -0.20
CA LYS A 35 -1.62 16.22 0.28
C LYS A 35 -1.93 17.19 -0.86
N GLY A 36 -3.22 17.40 -1.12
CA GLY A 36 -3.71 18.30 -2.16
C GLY A 36 -3.74 17.71 -3.57
N ALA A 37 -3.29 16.47 -3.77
CA ALA A 37 -3.40 15.80 -5.06
C ALA A 37 -4.84 15.35 -5.36
N THR A 38 -5.15 15.26 -6.65
CA THR A 38 -6.43 14.87 -7.23
C THR A 38 -6.22 13.80 -8.29
N ARG A 39 -7.30 13.25 -8.85
CA ARG A 39 -7.25 12.26 -9.94
C ARG A 39 -6.54 12.71 -11.21
N ALA A 40 -6.27 14.00 -11.36
CA ALA A 40 -5.53 14.54 -12.50
C ALA A 40 -4.01 14.36 -12.35
N ASP A 41 -3.52 14.06 -11.15
CA ASP A 41 -2.09 14.02 -10.83
C ASP A 41 -1.45 12.63 -11.05
N TRP A 42 -2.17 11.70 -11.66
CA TRP A 42 -1.63 10.42 -12.14
C TRP A 42 -2.34 9.94 -13.40
N ASN A 43 -1.75 8.99 -14.10
CA ASN A 43 -2.39 8.33 -15.24
C ASN A 43 -3.24 7.14 -14.75
N SER A 44 -4.55 7.16 -15.00
CA SER A 44 -5.48 6.09 -14.58
C SER A 44 -5.21 4.73 -15.21
N LYS A 45 -4.44 4.68 -16.30
CA LYS A 45 -4.08 3.46 -17.03
C LYS A 45 -2.66 2.97 -16.72
N SER A 46 -1.98 3.57 -15.73
CA SER A 46 -0.59 3.17 -15.43
C SER A 46 -0.53 1.81 -14.73
N PHE A 47 -1.53 1.43 -13.92
CA PHE A 47 -1.53 0.15 -13.24
C PHE A 47 -1.45 -1.03 -14.24
N TRP A 48 -0.51 -1.93 -13.96
CA TRP A 48 -0.15 -3.09 -14.79
C TRP A 48 0.35 -2.76 -16.21
N PHE A 49 0.66 -1.49 -16.49
CA PHE A 49 1.17 -1.08 -17.80
C PHE A 49 2.56 -1.69 -18.06
N SER A 50 2.78 -2.13 -19.30
CA SER A 50 4.02 -2.72 -19.79
C SER A 50 4.39 -2.05 -21.13
N PRO A 51 5.69 -1.77 -21.39
CA PRO A 51 6.85 -2.07 -20.54
C PRO A 51 7.05 -1.04 -19.42
N TRP A 52 7.61 -1.48 -18.29
CA TRP A 52 7.92 -0.62 -17.14
C TRP A 52 9.33 -0.83 -16.56
N GLY A 53 10.34 -0.31 -17.26
CA GLY A 53 11.73 -0.36 -16.81
C GLY A 53 12.18 -1.78 -16.41
N LYS A 54 12.90 -1.89 -15.29
CA LYS A 54 13.35 -3.18 -14.74
C LYS A 54 12.22 -4.02 -14.12
N SER A 55 11.16 -3.39 -13.64
CA SER A 55 10.01 -4.06 -13.04
C SER A 55 9.17 -4.82 -14.06
N GLY A 56 9.27 -4.47 -15.34
CA GLY A 56 8.50 -5.07 -16.44
C GLY A 56 7.08 -4.54 -16.53
N VAL A 57 6.36 -4.49 -15.40
CA VAL A 57 5.02 -3.89 -15.24
C VAL A 57 4.99 -2.88 -14.10
N HIS A 58 4.09 -1.89 -14.19
CA HIS A 58 3.87 -0.91 -13.12
C HIS A 58 2.87 -1.46 -12.09
N LYS A 59 3.37 -1.91 -10.93
CA LYS A 59 2.56 -2.58 -9.89
C LYS A 59 1.71 -1.63 -9.03
N GLY A 60 1.58 -0.38 -9.45
CA GLY A 60 0.92 0.69 -8.70
C GLY A 60 0.56 1.87 -9.60
N ILE A 61 0.56 3.06 -9.02
CA ILE A 61 0.43 4.33 -9.74
C ILE A 61 1.53 5.28 -9.28
N ASP A 62 1.86 6.27 -10.12
CA ASP A 62 2.77 7.35 -9.76
C ASP A 62 1.99 8.66 -9.65
N ILE A 63 1.93 9.23 -8.44
CA ILE A 63 1.20 10.46 -8.13
C ILE A 63 2.20 11.61 -8.13
N PHE A 64 2.11 12.49 -9.13
CA PHE A 64 3.03 13.59 -9.33
C PHE A 64 2.71 14.76 -8.41
N ALA A 65 3.73 15.33 -7.78
CA ALA A 65 3.64 16.56 -7.00
C ALA A 65 5.02 17.19 -6.85
N LYS A 66 5.09 18.43 -6.36
CA LYS A 66 6.39 19.07 -6.07
C LYS A 66 7.15 18.24 -5.05
N GLU A 67 8.46 18.11 -5.23
CA GLU A 67 9.33 17.50 -4.21
C GLU A 67 9.15 18.20 -2.85
N GLY A 68 9.09 17.42 -1.77
CA GLY A 68 8.81 17.92 -0.43
C GLY A 68 7.31 18.04 -0.09
N THR A 69 6.41 17.82 -1.05
CA THR A 69 4.96 17.78 -0.77
C THR A 69 4.66 16.67 0.26
N PRO A 70 3.84 16.93 1.29
CA PRO A 70 3.51 15.91 2.29
C PRO A 70 2.87 14.66 1.68
N VAL A 71 3.44 13.51 2.02
CA VAL A 71 2.84 12.19 1.79
C VAL A 71 2.13 11.78 3.06
N ILE A 72 0.86 11.40 2.92
CA ILE A 72 -0.02 11.05 4.04
C ILE A 72 -0.43 9.59 3.96
N ALA A 73 -0.70 8.98 5.12
CA ALA A 73 -1.20 7.61 5.18
C ALA A 73 -2.58 7.50 4.50
N ALA A 74 -2.68 6.66 3.47
CA ALA A 74 -3.93 6.43 2.73
C ALA A 74 -5.03 5.82 3.61
N CYS A 75 -4.65 5.09 4.65
CA CYS A 75 -5.51 4.51 5.68
C CYS A 75 -4.76 4.44 7.02
N SER A 76 -5.50 4.21 8.11
CA SER A 76 -4.88 3.89 9.39
C SER A 76 -4.23 2.49 9.34
N GLY A 77 -3.11 2.30 10.05
CA GLY A 77 -2.43 1.01 10.06
C GLY A 77 -1.09 1.01 10.78
N LEU A 78 -0.47 -0.17 10.83
CA LEU A 78 0.86 -0.38 11.39
C LEU A 78 1.92 -0.17 10.31
N VAL A 79 2.91 0.68 10.56
CA VAL A 79 4.10 0.79 9.72
C VAL A 79 4.91 -0.50 9.88
N VAL A 80 4.91 -1.36 8.88
CA VAL A 80 5.63 -2.64 8.89
C VAL A 80 7.07 -2.51 8.39
N SER A 81 7.37 -1.47 7.61
CA SER A 81 8.73 -1.12 7.21
C SER A 81 8.83 0.39 6.89
N ALA A 82 9.94 1.00 7.27
CA ALA A 82 10.37 2.34 6.87
C ALA A 82 11.88 2.30 6.62
N GLU A 83 12.30 2.11 5.37
CA GLU A 83 13.68 1.81 5.01
C GLU A 83 14.07 2.38 3.64
N SER A 84 15.35 2.29 3.29
CA SER A 84 15.86 2.71 1.99
C SER A 84 16.39 1.50 1.21
N ASN A 85 16.00 1.37 -0.05
CA ASN A 85 16.50 0.33 -0.96
C ASN A 85 16.80 0.88 -2.35
N LYS A 86 17.49 0.07 -3.18
CA LYS A 86 18.00 0.49 -4.48
C LYS A 86 16.91 0.94 -5.46
N ASP A 87 15.80 0.22 -5.52
CA ASP A 87 14.77 0.46 -6.54
C ASP A 87 13.71 1.46 -6.06
N GLY A 88 13.14 1.24 -4.89
CA GLY A 88 12.12 2.10 -4.29
C GLY A 88 12.66 3.38 -3.65
N GLY A 89 13.98 3.49 -3.43
CA GLY A 89 14.55 4.61 -2.70
C GLY A 89 14.14 4.55 -1.24
N ASN A 90 13.71 5.69 -0.68
CA ASN A 90 13.09 5.70 0.65
C ASN A 90 11.64 5.23 0.55
N VAL A 91 11.31 4.23 1.36
CA VAL A 91 10.07 3.48 1.27
C VAL A 91 9.41 3.38 2.64
N ILE A 92 8.07 3.49 2.66
CA ILE A 92 7.24 3.16 3.81
C ILE A 92 6.24 2.09 3.37
N SER A 93 5.99 1.10 4.22
CA SER A 93 4.95 0.10 4.06
C SER A 93 4.03 0.11 5.27
N VAL A 94 2.73 0.30 5.05
CA VAL A 94 1.71 0.33 6.11
C VAL A 94 0.76 -0.85 5.92
N LEU A 95 0.64 -1.70 6.94
CA LEU A 95 -0.35 -2.76 7.03
C LEU A 95 -1.68 -2.18 7.52
N GLY A 96 -2.63 -2.06 6.61
CA GLY A 96 -3.95 -1.46 6.83
C GLY A 96 -5.09 -2.48 6.91
N PRO A 97 -6.34 -2.01 6.78
CA PRO A 97 -7.53 -2.85 6.70
C PRO A 97 -7.41 -3.94 5.64
N LYS A 98 -8.17 -5.03 5.82
CA LYS A 98 -8.16 -6.21 4.93
C LYS A 98 -6.79 -6.89 4.80
N TRP A 99 -5.89 -6.66 5.75
CA TRP A 99 -4.49 -7.10 5.74
C TRP A 99 -3.75 -6.70 4.46
N ARG A 100 -4.02 -5.49 3.95
CA ARG A 100 -3.34 -4.99 2.75
C ARG A 100 -2.14 -4.16 3.14
N VAL A 101 -1.08 -4.28 2.36
CA VAL A 101 0.10 -3.45 2.51
C VAL A 101 0.02 -2.30 1.53
N HIS A 102 0.03 -1.09 2.08
CA HIS A 102 0.10 0.17 1.34
C HIS A 102 1.56 0.57 1.24
N TYR A 103 2.08 0.57 0.03
CA TYR A 103 3.49 0.78 -0.28
C TYR A 103 3.70 2.18 -0.84
N TYR A 104 4.60 2.96 -0.23
CA TYR A 104 4.90 4.35 -0.55
C TYR A 104 6.39 4.45 -0.87
N ALA A 105 6.75 4.75 -2.13
CA ALA A 105 8.14 4.78 -2.57
C ALA A 105 8.55 6.09 -3.23
N HIS A 106 9.86 6.22 -3.47
CA HIS A 106 10.55 7.39 -4.01
C HIS A 106 10.51 8.61 -3.07
N LEU A 107 10.28 8.38 -1.77
CA LEU A 107 10.15 9.46 -0.79
C LEU A 107 11.46 10.25 -0.66
N LYS A 108 11.35 11.55 -0.37
CA LYS A 108 12.50 12.37 0.02
C LYS A 108 12.83 12.18 1.49
N THR A 109 11.81 12.18 2.35
CA THR A 109 11.97 12.00 3.80
C THR A 109 11.05 10.91 4.33
N LEU A 110 11.54 10.14 5.29
CA LEU A 110 10.74 9.24 6.14
C LEU A 110 10.43 10.00 7.44
N LYS A 111 9.15 10.13 7.82
CA LYS A 111 8.72 10.82 9.05
C LYS A 111 8.16 9.88 10.11
N VAL A 112 8.10 8.58 9.81
CA VAL A 112 7.64 7.52 10.71
C VAL A 112 8.60 6.34 10.67
N GLY A 113 8.56 5.50 11.70
CA GLY A 113 9.42 4.31 11.83
C GLY A 113 8.64 3.00 11.84
N SER A 114 9.34 1.88 11.60
CA SER A 114 8.77 0.54 11.76
C SER A 114 8.21 0.32 13.17
N GLY A 115 7.03 -0.28 13.26
CA GLY A 115 6.31 -0.52 14.52
C GLY A 115 5.38 0.63 14.94
N GLU A 116 5.44 1.78 14.28
CA GLU A 116 4.56 2.91 14.56
C GLU A 116 3.15 2.68 14.02
N PHE A 117 2.12 3.08 14.77
CA PHE A 117 0.75 3.09 14.28
C PHE A 117 0.38 4.48 13.76
N VAL A 118 -0.02 4.57 12.49
CA VAL A 118 -0.41 5.83 11.85
C VAL A 118 -1.92 5.88 11.65
N GLN A 119 -2.49 7.08 11.76
CA GLN A 119 -3.89 7.31 11.42
C GLN A 119 -3.99 7.73 9.95
N GLN A 120 -5.14 7.44 9.31
CA GLN A 120 -5.44 7.96 7.98
C GLN A 120 -5.23 9.49 7.94
N GLY A 121 -4.48 9.97 6.96
CA GLY A 121 -4.18 11.39 6.81
C GLY A 121 -2.98 11.90 7.61
N SER A 122 -2.42 11.11 8.52
CA SER A 122 -1.15 11.44 9.19
C SER A 122 -0.04 11.57 8.15
N GLU A 123 0.80 12.58 8.29
CA GLU A 123 1.98 12.75 7.43
C GLU A 123 3.03 11.69 7.78
N ILE A 124 3.42 10.89 6.78
CA ILE A 124 4.37 9.78 6.95
C ILE A 124 5.71 10.05 6.26
N GLY A 125 5.74 11.01 5.34
CA GLY A 125 6.94 11.35 4.58
C GLY A 125 6.69 12.51 3.64
N THR A 126 7.58 12.69 2.67
CA THR A 126 7.42 13.70 1.62
C THR A 126 7.77 13.15 0.25
N VAL A 127 7.10 13.68 -0.78
CA VAL A 127 7.33 13.34 -2.19
C VAL A 127 8.80 13.60 -2.54
N GLY A 128 9.40 12.70 -3.31
CA GLY A 128 10.78 12.80 -3.74
C GLY A 128 11.03 12.21 -5.12
N ALA A 129 12.30 11.92 -5.38
CA ALA A 129 12.79 11.25 -6.58
C ALA A 129 13.95 10.31 -6.22
N THR A 130 13.81 9.52 -5.15
CA THR A 130 14.88 8.60 -4.68
C THR A 130 14.78 7.21 -5.31
N GLY A 131 15.85 6.41 -5.22
CA GLY A 131 15.92 5.07 -5.83
C GLY A 131 16.01 5.14 -7.35
N ASN A 132 15.23 4.32 -8.05
CA ASN A 132 15.22 4.33 -9.53
C ASN A 132 14.41 5.51 -10.14
N ALA A 133 13.89 6.41 -9.30
CA ALA A 133 13.23 7.64 -9.73
C ALA A 133 14.20 8.84 -9.89
N VAL A 134 15.48 8.68 -9.52
CA VAL A 134 16.49 9.74 -9.70
C VAL A 134 16.54 10.20 -11.16
N GLY A 135 16.45 11.52 -11.36
CA GLY A 135 16.43 12.15 -12.69
C GLY A 135 15.06 12.21 -13.37
N LYS A 136 14.01 11.66 -12.75
CA LYS A 136 12.62 11.79 -13.21
C LYS A 136 11.89 12.91 -12.47
N ALA A 137 10.71 13.29 -12.95
CA ALA A 137 9.83 14.22 -12.24
C ALA A 137 9.48 13.65 -10.84
N PRO A 138 9.50 14.45 -9.76
CA PRO A 138 9.15 13.98 -8.43
C PRO A 138 7.73 13.41 -8.37
N HIS A 139 7.60 12.26 -7.72
CA HIS A 139 6.33 11.56 -7.58
C HIS A 139 6.36 10.62 -6.37
N LEU A 140 5.17 10.25 -5.89
CA LEU A 140 4.98 9.11 -5.02
C LEU A 140 4.62 7.90 -5.87
N HIS A 141 5.42 6.84 -5.80
CA HIS A 141 4.95 5.53 -6.25
C HIS A 141 4.09 4.90 -5.16
N TYR A 142 2.83 4.60 -5.47
CA TYR A 142 1.86 4.03 -4.54
C TYR A 142 1.29 2.71 -5.07
N ALA A 143 1.41 1.65 -4.27
CA ALA A 143 0.88 0.32 -4.59
C ALA A 143 0.06 -0.26 -3.42
N ILE A 144 -0.90 -1.12 -3.76
CA ILE A 144 -1.72 -1.85 -2.79
C ILE A 144 -1.48 -3.34 -3.00
N ILE A 145 -0.85 -3.98 -2.01
CA ILE A 145 -0.44 -5.38 -2.04
C ILE A 145 -1.37 -6.19 -1.13
N THR A 146 -1.76 -7.37 -1.58
CA THR A 146 -2.67 -8.25 -0.85
C THR A 146 -1.95 -9.51 -0.39
N GLN A 147 -2.20 -9.94 0.84
CA GLN A 147 -1.64 -11.21 1.36
C GLN A 147 -2.42 -12.43 0.84
N ILE A 148 -3.70 -12.23 0.50
CA ILE A 148 -4.55 -13.24 -0.11
C ILE A 148 -4.63 -12.94 -1.62
N PRO A 149 -4.34 -13.93 -2.49
CA PRO A 149 -4.41 -13.73 -3.93
C PRO A 149 -5.85 -13.59 -4.42
N TYR A 150 -6.07 -12.61 -5.28
CA TYR A 150 -7.29 -12.41 -6.05
C TYR A 150 -7.17 -13.27 -7.30
N VAL A 151 -7.48 -14.57 -7.17
CA VAL A 151 -7.22 -15.56 -8.23
C VAL A 151 -7.91 -15.24 -9.56
N TRP A 152 -8.99 -14.47 -9.53
CA TRP A 152 -9.69 -13.98 -10.73
C TRP A 152 -8.95 -12.87 -11.48
N GLU A 153 -7.94 -12.23 -10.87
CA GLU A 153 -7.06 -11.28 -11.54
C GLU A 153 -5.92 -11.95 -12.33
N TYR A 154 -5.77 -13.27 -12.24
CA TYR A 154 -4.76 -14.01 -12.99
C TYR A 154 -4.88 -13.77 -14.50
N LYS A 155 -3.72 -13.66 -15.16
CA LYS A 155 -3.59 -13.60 -16.61
C LYS A 155 -2.50 -14.56 -17.08
N SER A 156 -2.68 -15.18 -18.25
CA SER A 156 -1.69 -16.07 -18.87
C SER A 156 -0.58 -15.29 -19.61
N GLU A 157 -0.08 -14.22 -18.99
CA GLU A 157 0.92 -13.31 -19.56
C GLU A 157 2.13 -13.18 -18.63
N LYS A 158 3.19 -12.52 -19.11
CA LYS A 158 4.36 -12.23 -18.29
C LYS A 158 3.93 -11.40 -17.07
N TYR A 159 4.31 -11.86 -15.87
CA TYR A 159 3.89 -11.32 -14.56
C TYR A 159 2.44 -11.64 -14.12
N GLY A 160 1.64 -12.35 -14.91
CA GLY A 160 0.22 -12.57 -14.59
C GLY A 160 -0.07 -13.32 -13.28
N PHE A 161 0.87 -14.13 -12.77
CA PHE A 161 0.78 -14.70 -11.42
C PHE A 161 0.88 -13.63 -10.33
N GLU A 162 1.79 -12.67 -10.48
CA GLU A 162 2.01 -11.58 -9.53
C GLU A 162 0.79 -10.68 -9.45
N ARG A 163 0.05 -10.52 -10.57
CA ARG A 163 -1.16 -9.67 -10.65
C ARG A 163 -2.19 -9.99 -9.58
N MET A 164 -2.30 -11.26 -9.19
CA MET A 164 -3.24 -11.69 -8.14
C MET A 164 -2.97 -11.04 -6.77
N PHE A 165 -1.77 -10.51 -6.55
CA PHE A 165 -1.35 -9.93 -5.26
C PHE A 165 -1.34 -8.40 -5.26
N PHE A 166 -1.79 -7.75 -6.33
CA PHE A 166 -1.83 -6.29 -6.45
C PHE A 166 -3.23 -5.83 -6.82
N LEU A 167 -3.69 -4.76 -6.19
CA LEU A 167 -4.94 -4.09 -6.55
C LEU A 167 -4.65 -2.79 -7.28
N ASN A 168 -5.50 -2.45 -8.24
CA ASN A 168 -5.43 -1.19 -8.98
C ASN A 168 -5.67 0.01 -8.02
N PRO A 169 -4.65 0.83 -7.70
CA PRO A 169 -4.84 1.95 -6.79
C PRO A 169 -5.79 3.02 -7.34
N HIS A 170 -5.86 3.19 -8.67
CA HIS A 170 -6.79 4.15 -9.28
C HIS A 170 -8.23 3.83 -8.88
N GLU A 171 -8.67 2.60 -9.05
CA GLU A 171 -10.03 2.16 -8.70
C GLU A 171 -10.30 2.30 -7.20
N LYS A 172 -9.31 2.01 -6.35
CA LYS A 172 -9.46 2.07 -4.89
C LYS A 172 -9.50 3.48 -4.33
N LEU A 173 -8.72 4.40 -4.88
CA LEU A 173 -8.68 5.80 -4.43
C LEU A 173 -9.90 6.60 -4.88
N ILE A 174 -10.52 6.24 -6.00
CA ILE A 174 -11.70 6.96 -6.54
C ILE A 174 -13.04 6.35 -6.10
N GLN A 175 -13.05 5.24 -5.36
CA GLN A 175 -14.26 4.48 -5.02
C GLN A 175 -15.23 5.19 -4.03
N LYS A 176 -15.12 6.52 -3.82
CA LYS A 176 -16.08 7.33 -3.06
C LYS A 176 -16.91 8.27 -3.95
N THR A 177 -17.90 7.71 -4.63
CA THR A 177 -19.21 8.35 -4.97
C THR A 177 -20.27 7.25 -5.16
N GLY A 178 -20.48 6.44 -4.13
CA GLY A 178 -21.51 5.39 -4.08
C GLY A 178 -22.66 5.68 -3.11
N ARG A 179 -22.70 6.85 -2.46
CA ARG A 179 -23.95 7.39 -1.92
C ARG A 179 -24.68 8.04 -3.08
N LYS A 180 -25.63 7.31 -3.67
CA LYS A 180 -26.73 7.92 -4.42
C LYS A 180 -27.38 8.96 -3.49
N ASN A 181 -27.48 10.19 -3.96
CA ASN A 181 -28.54 11.08 -3.50
C ASN A 181 -29.89 10.48 -3.92
#